data_AF-X1RL05-F1
#
_entry.id   AF-X1RL05-F1
#
_cell.length_a   1.000
_cell.length_b   1.000
_cell.length_c   1.000
_cell.angle_alpha   90.00
_cell.angle_beta   90.00
_cell.angle_gamma   90.00
#
_symmetry.space_group_name_H-M   'P 1'
#
loop_
_entity.id
_entity.type
_entity.pdbx_description
1 polymer ?
#
loop_
_entity_poly.entity_id
_entity_poly.type
_entity_poly.pdbx_seq_one_letter_code
_entity_poly.pdbx_strand_id
1 'polypeptide(L)' 'MTIAEMLARNARMYPNDSALIELKPSEKIRKEITWKVFDERANRVANALIDRGVSK' A
#
# COMPACT_ATOMS: atom_id res chain seq x y z
N MET A 1 -10.28 9.61 -12.57
CA MET A 1 -9.45 9.33 -11.38
C MET A 1 -9.66 7.88 -11.01
N THR A 2 -8.65 7.03 -11.10
CA THR A 2 -8.69 5.63 -10.65
C THR A 2 -8.27 5.53 -9.18
N ILE A 3 -8.58 4.41 -8.54
CA ILE A 3 -8.11 4.13 -7.17
C ILE A 3 -6.57 4.14 -7.13
N ALA A 4 -5.91 3.58 -8.14
CA ALA A 4 -4.45 3.57 -8.23
C ALA A 4 -3.85 4.99 -8.26
N GLU A 5 -4.45 5.90 -9.03
CA GLU A 5 -4.02 7.31 -9.08
C GLU A 5 -4.17 8.01 -7.73
N MET A 6 -5.26 7.72 -7.00
CA MET A 6 -5.48 8.26 -5.65
C MET A 6 -4.42 7.72 -4.66
N LEU A 7 -4.12 6.43 -4.70
CA LEU A 7 -3.12 5.80 -3.81
C LEU A 7 -1.72 6.37 -4.07
N ALA A 8 -1.31 6.47 -5.33
CA ALA A 8 -0.03 7.08 -5.71
C ALA A 8 0.06 8.57 -5.34
N ARG A 9 -1.07 9.30 -5.34
CA ARG A 9 -1.12 10.68 -4.85
C ARG A 9 -0.87 10.74 -3.34
N ASN A 10 -1.49 9.87 -2.55
CA ASN A 10 -1.29 9.85 -1.10
C ASN A 10 0.14 9.49 -0.72
N ALA A 11 0.76 8.54 -1.42
CA ALA A 11 2.17 8.20 -1.23
C ALA A 11 3.13 9.37 -1.46
N ARG A 12 2.80 10.27 -2.39
CA ARG A 12 3.60 11.49 -2.65
C ARG A 12 3.32 12.62 -1.66
N MET A 13 2.04 12.85 -1.32
CA MET A 13 1.63 13.98 -0.48
C MET A 13 1.84 13.70 1.01
N TYR A 14 1.66 12.45 1.45
CA TYR A 14 1.63 12.04 2.85
C TYR A 14 2.53 10.81 3.11
N PRO A 15 3.81 10.80 2.68
CA PRO A 15 4.64 9.60 2.65
C PRO A 15 4.88 8.95 4.02
N ASN A 16 4.84 9.75 5.08
CA ASN A 16 5.10 9.33 6.46
C ASN A 16 3.83 9.10 7.28
N ASP A 17 2.65 9.44 6.74
CA ASP A 17 1.38 9.27 7.44
C ASP A 17 0.91 7.81 7.32
N SER A 18 0.16 7.34 8.32
CA SER A 18 -0.36 5.96 8.35
C SER A 18 -1.37 5.72 7.22
N ALA A 19 -1.13 4.68 6.43
CA ALA A 19 -2.00 4.22 5.36
C ALA A 19 -2.89 3.06 5.78
N LEU A 20 -2.29 2.05 6.43
CA LEU A 20 -2.99 0.89 6.95
C LEU A 20 -2.57 0.61 8.38
N ILE A 21 -3.53 0.17 9.19
CA ILE A 21 -3.33 -0.25 10.58
C ILE A 21 -3.91 -1.65 10.73
N GLU A 22 -3.06 -2.61 11.05
CA GLU A 22 -3.49 -3.94 11.48
C GLU A 22 -4.02 -3.83 12.91
N LEU A 23 -5.31 -4.12 13.06
CA LEU A 23 -5.96 -4.25 14.35
C LEU A 23 -6.07 -5.73 14.67
N LYS A 24 -5.30 -6.19 15.65
CA LYS A 24 -5.56 -7.45 16.36
C LYS A 24 -5.90 -7.14 17.82
N PRO A 25 -7.16 -6.74 18.10
CA PRO A 25 -7.56 -6.29 19.43
C PRO A 25 -7.35 -7.35 20.50
N SER A 26 -7.56 -8.63 20.17
CA SER A 26 -7.36 -9.77 21.07
C SER A 26 -5.90 -9.97 21.50
N GLU A 27 -4.94 -9.51 20.70
CA GLU A 27 -3.50 -9.67 20.96
C GLU A 27 -2.85 -8.37 21.46
N LYS A 28 -3.61 -7.27 21.59
CA LYS A 28 -3.10 -5.91 21.88
C LYS A 28 -1.99 -5.45 20.93
N ILE A 29 -1.95 -6.00 19.72
CA ILE A 29 -0.97 -5.64 18.69
C ILE A 29 -1.59 -4.58 17.79
N ARG A 30 -0.88 -3.46 17.65
CA ARG A 30 -1.11 -2.44 16.63
C ARG A 30 0.13 -2.34 15.76
N LYS A 31 0.00 -2.70 14.48
CA LYS A 31 1.05 -2.48 13.47
C LYS A 31 0.50 -1.53 12.43
N GLU A 32 1.29 -0.54 12.04
CA GLU A 32 0.91 0.37 10.98
C GLU A 32 1.99 0.43 9.91
N ILE A 33 1.57 0.78 8.68
CA ILE A 33 2.49 1.09 7.59
C ILE A 33 2.13 2.46 7.03
N THR A 34 3.15 3.20 6.59
CA THR A 34 2.95 4.52 6.00
C THR A 34 2.51 4.41 4.53
N TRP A 35 2.02 5.51 3.96
CA TRP A 35 1.65 5.55 2.54
C TRP A 35 2.81 5.21 1.60
N LYS A 36 4.03 5.62 1.92
CA LYS A 36 5.22 5.23 1.15
C LYS A 36 5.44 3.72 1.16
N VAL A 37 5.39 3.09 2.35
CA VAL A 37 5.58 1.65 2.49
C VAL A 37 4.46 0.87 1.79
N PHE A 38 3.22 1.37 1.84
CA PHE A 38 2.11 0.78 1.13
C PHE A 38 2.35 0.79 -0.38
N ASP A 39 2.75 1.93 -0.96
CA ASP A 39 3.01 2.10 -2.39
C ASP A 39 4.15 1.20 -2.88
N GLU A 40 5.25 1.14 -2.14
CA GLU A 40 6.38 0.24 -2.44
C GLU A 40 5.95 -1.24 -2.47
N ARG A 41 5.09 -1.67 -1.54
CA ARG A 41 4.56 -3.04 -1.49
C ARG A 41 3.59 -3.31 -2.64
N ALA A 42 2.70 -2.37 -2.93
CA ALA A 42 1.75 -2.49 -4.03
C ALA A 42 2.48 -2.61 -5.38
N ASN A 43 3.49 -1.78 -5.62
CA ASN A 43 4.32 -1.82 -6.83
C ASN A 43 5.10 -3.14 -6.93
N ARG A 44 5.62 -3.68 -5.83
CA ARG A 44 6.27 -4.99 -5.82
C ARG A 44 5.32 -6.11 -6.25
N VAL A 45 4.09 -6.11 -5.74
CA VAL A 45 3.06 -7.09 -6.14
C VAL A 45 2.69 -6.92 -7.60
N ALA A 46 2.49 -5.68 -8.06
CA ALA A 46 2.18 -5.38 -9.46
C ALA A 46 3.26 -5.92 -10.41
N ASN A 47 4.54 -5.66 -10.13
CA ASN A 47 5.66 -6.19 -10.93
C ASN A 47 5.66 -7.72 -10.93
N ALA A 48 5.43 -8.36 -9.78
CA ALA A 48 5.36 -9.82 -9.70
C ALA A 48 4.17 -10.44 -10.47
N LEU A 49 3.10 -9.69 -10.70
CA LEU A 49 1.97 -10.09 -11.54
C LEU A 49 2.27 -9.88 -13.03
N ILE A 50 2.93 -8.77 -13.37
CA ILE A 50 3.41 -8.50 -14.73
C ILE A 50 4.38 -9.60 -15.17
N ASP A 51 5.32 -10.00 -14.31
CA ASP A 51 6.27 -11.08 -14.57
C ASP A 51 5.57 -12.44 -14.79
N ARG A 52 4.33 -12.60 -14.29
CA ARG A 52 3.48 -13.78 -14.50
C ARG A 52 2.56 -13.67 -15.72
N GLY A 53 2.68 -12.61 -16.51
CA GLY A 53 1.89 -12.39 -17.72
C GLY A 53 0.49 -11.80 -17.47
N VAL A 54 0.23 -11.24 -16.28
CA VAL A 54 -1.05 -10.54 -16.02
C VAL A 54 -1.05 -9.18 -16.72
N SER A 55 -2.08 -8.94 -17.52
CA SER A 55 -2.31 -7.67 -18.23
C SER A 55 -3.70 -7.10 -17.93
N LYS A 56 -3.96 -5.88 -18.43
CA LYS A 56 -5.26 -5.20 -18.31
C LYS A 56 -6.36 -5.90 -19.10
#